data_AF-A0A962CK50-F1
#
_entry.id   AF-A0A962CK50-F1
#
_cell.length_a   1.000
_cell.length_b   1.000
_cell.length_c   1.000
_cell.angle_alpha   90.00
_cell.angle_beta   90.00
_cell.angle_gamma   90.00
#
_symmetry.space_group_name_H-M   'P 1'
#
loop_
_entity.id
_entity.type
_entity.pdbx_description
1 polymer ?
#
loop_
_entity_poly.entity_id
_entity_poly.type
_entity_poly.pdbx_seq_one_letter_code
_entity_poly.pdbx_strand_id
1 'polypeptide(L)'
;MHIRSKSFHDMQPIPSEFAFGKPGPDGEPCVFADNRNPHLTWSDVPDATRSFVLTCIDVDVPTVGDDVNKEGRSVRSDLPRTEFVH
;
A
#
# COMPACT_ATOMS: atom_id res chain seq x y z
N MET A 1 -11.56 6.60 18.98
CA MET A 1 -11.47 5.54 17.96
C MET A 1 -10.02 5.21 17.70
N HIS A 2 -9.70 3.94 17.71
CA HIS A 2 -8.37 3.42 17.39
C HIS A 2 -8.50 2.32 16.34
N ILE A 3 -7.50 2.19 15.46
CA ILE A 3 -7.34 1.07 14.53
C ILE A 3 -5.98 0.40 14.80
N ARG A 4 -5.95 -0.93 14.72
CA ARG A 4 -4.75 -1.75 14.98
C ARG A 4 -4.67 -2.92 14.03
N SER A 5 -3.45 -3.39 13.80
CA SER A 5 -3.14 -4.54 12.97
C SER A 5 -2.24 -5.52 13.74
N LYS A 6 -2.43 -6.82 13.49
CA LYS A 6 -1.47 -7.87 13.86
C LYS A 6 -0.55 -8.23 12.68
N SER A 7 -0.87 -7.71 11.49
CA SER A 7 -0.15 -7.95 10.24
C SER A 7 1.06 -7.03 10.10
N PHE A 8 0.97 -5.79 10.59
CA PHE A 8 2.06 -4.81 10.54
C PHE A 8 1.87 -3.72 11.60
N HIS A 9 2.93 -2.94 11.84
CA HIS A 9 2.92 -1.80 12.76
C HIS A 9 2.79 -0.49 11.99
N ASP A 10 2.21 0.52 12.64
CA ASP A 10 2.12 1.87 12.08
C ASP A 10 3.49 2.40 11.67
N MET A 11 3.55 3.09 10.52
CA MET A 11 4.77 3.61 9.91
C MET A 11 5.87 2.57 9.62
N GLN A 12 5.54 1.27 9.58
CA GLN A 12 6.45 0.22 9.14
C GLN A 12 6.08 -0.29 7.74
N PRO A 13 7.05 -0.89 6.99
CA PRO A 13 6.76 -1.47 5.69
C PRO A 13 5.63 -2.51 5.76
N ILE A 14 4.74 -2.48 4.76
CA ILE A 14 3.72 -3.51 4.58
C ILE A 14 4.42 -4.80 4.14
N PRO A 15 4.27 -5.93 4.86
CA PRO A 15 4.82 -7.21 4.43
C PRO A 15 4.31 -7.63 3.06
N SER A 16 5.14 -8.27 2.24
CA SER A 16 4.76 -8.69 0.88
C SER A 16 3.54 -9.60 0.81
N GLU A 17 3.22 -10.35 1.86
CA GLU A 17 1.97 -11.13 1.95
C GLU A 17 0.72 -10.24 1.77
N PHE A 18 0.77 -8.98 2.20
CA PHE A 18 -0.34 -8.02 2.14
C PHE A 18 -0.19 -6.97 1.04
N ALA A 19 0.84 -7.08 0.21
CA ALA A 19 1.09 -6.16 -0.90
C ALA A 19 0.69 -6.79 -2.24
N PHE A 20 0.38 -5.94 -3.23
CA PHE A 20 0.15 -6.38 -4.60
C PHE A 20 1.40 -7.02 -5.23
N GLY A 21 2.57 -6.50 -4.90
CA GLY A 21 3.84 -6.98 -5.44
C GLY A 21 5.02 -6.78 -4.52
N LYS A 22 6.15 -7.35 -4.92
CA LYS A 22 7.43 -7.35 -4.19
C LYS A 22 8.60 -7.26 -5.17
N PRO A 23 9.80 -6.87 -4.71
CA PRO A 23 11.01 -6.97 -5.52
C PRO A 23 11.22 -8.41 -6.02
N GLY A 24 11.62 -8.57 -7.28
CA GLY A 24 11.95 -9.89 -7.83
C GLY A 24 13.29 -10.42 -7.29
N PRO A 25 13.52 -11.74 -7.39
CA PRO A 25 14.65 -12.42 -6.74
C PRO A 25 16.03 -12.02 -7.28
N ASP A 26 16.12 -11.57 -8.54
CA ASP A 26 17.38 -11.32 -9.24
C ASP A 26 17.48 -9.90 -9.82
N GLY A 27 16.91 -8.91 -9.11
CA GLY A 27 16.88 -7.52 -9.57
C GLY A 27 15.85 -7.25 -10.66
N GLU A 28 15.01 -8.24 -10.97
CA GLU A 28 13.79 -8.04 -11.74
C GLU A 28 12.94 -6.93 -11.10
N PRO A 29 12.20 -6.16 -11.91
CA PRO A 29 11.20 -5.24 -11.39
C PRO A 29 10.15 -5.93 -10.51
N CYS A 30 9.13 -5.20 -10.07
CA CYS A 30 8.06 -5.74 -9.24
C CYS A 30 7.44 -7.02 -9.82
N VAL A 31 7.42 -8.09 -9.02
CA VAL A 31 6.67 -9.34 -9.28
C VAL A 31 5.44 -9.40 -8.38
N PHE A 32 4.42 -10.18 -8.75
CA PHE A 32 3.23 -10.34 -7.92
C PHE A 32 3.56 -10.99 -6.57
N ALA A 33 2.85 -10.55 -5.53
CA ALA A 33 2.87 -11.15 -4.21
C ALA A 33 1.47 -11.67 -3.84
N ASP A 34 1.28 -12.09 -2.58
CA ASP A 34 0.08 -12.84 -2.19
C ASP A 34 -1.18 -11.97 -2.15
N ASN A 35 -1.03 -10.64 -2.09
CA ASN A 35 -2.10 -9.65 -2.20
C ASN A 35 -3.29 -9.93 -1.25
N ARG A 36 -2.99 -10.29 0.00
CA ARG A 36 -3.99 -10.58 1.03
C ARG A 36 -4.37 -9.32 1.79
N ASN A 37 -5.62 -9.25 2.25
CA ASN A 37 -6.01 -8.17 3.16
C ASN A 37 -5.33 -8.36 4.53
N PRO A 38 -4.73 -7.31 5.11
CA PRO A 38 -4.14 -7.40 6.44
C PRO A 38 -5.22 -7.51 7.52
N HIS A 39 -4.84 -8.03 8.69
CA HIS A 39 -5.69 -7.98 9.87
C HIS A 39 -5.91 -6.52 10.30
N LEU A 40 -7.16 -6.10 10.43
CA LEU A 40 -7.52 -4.81 10.98
C LEU A 40 -8.62 -4.97 12.03
N THR A 41 -8.47 -4.27 13.15
CA THR A 41 -9.47 -4.19 14.21
C THR A 41 -9.56 -2.75 14.70
N TRP A 42 -10.75 -2.32 15.10
CA TRP A 42 -10.98 -0.98 15.63
C TRP A 42 -11.79 -1.02 16.93
N SER A 43 -11.52 -0.06 17.81
CA SER A 43 -12.16 0.08 19.12
C SER A 43 -12.50 1.55 19.39
N ASP A 44 -13.26 1.77 20.47
CA ASP A 44 -13.59 3.11 20.99
C ASP A 44 -14.23 4.00 19.91
N VAL A 45 -15.17 3.41 19.17
CA VAL A 45 -15.92 4.07 18.11
C VAL A 45 -17.00 4.99 18.71
N PRO A 46 -17.33 6.13 18.08
CA PRO A 46 -18.39 7.01 18.58
C PRO A 46 -19.75 6.28 18.67
N ASP A 47 -20.55 6.54 19.71
CA ASP A 47 -21.85 5.88 19.94
C ASP A 47 -22.81 5.99 18.76
N ALA A 48 -22.77 7.10 18.02
CA ALA A 48 -23.62 7.35 16.87
C ALA A 48 -23.13 6.70 15.56
N THR A 49 -22.10 5.84 15.60
CA THR A 49 -21.54 5.22 14.40
C THR A 49 -22.53 4.24 13.77
N ARG A 50 -22.88 4.46 12.50
CA ARG A 50 -23.84 3.63 11.76
C ARG A 50 -23.20 2.71 10.72
N SER A 51 -21.97 3.00 10.32
CA SER A 51 -21.23 2.27 9.29
C SER A 51 -19.75 2.64 9.35
N PHE A 52 -18.90 1.83 8.71
CA PHE A 52 -17.49 2.10 8.52
C PHE A 52 -17.13 2.05 7.03
N VAL A 53 -16.11 2.81 6.65
CA VAL A 53 -15.43 2.72 5.35
C VAL A 53 -13.96 2.52 5.64
N LEU A 54 -13.30 1.67 4.85
CA LEU A 54 -11.88 1.41 4.92
C LEU A 54 -11.27 1.67 3.54
N THR A 55 -10.22 2.48 3.50
CA THR A 55 -9.46 2.81 2.28
C THR A 55 -7.98 2.61 2.55
N CYS A 56 -7.26 2.06 1.57
CA CYS A 56 -5.79 2.09 1.54
C CYS A 56 -5.37 3.14 0.50
N ILE A 57 -4.61 4.15 0.94
CA ILE A 57 -4.25 5.29 0.09
C ILE A 57 -2.73 5.34 0.00
N ASP A 58 -2.19 5.17 -1.20
CA ASP A 58 -0.80 5.48 -1.52
C ASP A 58 -0.74 6.92 -2.03
N VAL A 59 -0.07 7.80 -1.28
CA VAL A 59 0.08 9.22 -1.62
C VAL A 59 1.32 9.51 -2.48
N ASP A 60 2.12 8.48 -2.76
CA ASP A 60 3.43 8.57 -3.42
C ASP A 60 3.41 7.95 -4.84
N VAL A 61 2.23 7.62 -5.36
CA VAL A 61 2.08 7.05 -6.71
C VAL A 61 2.54 8.06 -7.76
N PRO A 62 3.41 7.66 -8.71
CA PRO A 62 3.82 8.54 -9.79
C PRO A 62 2.63 8.91 -10.68
N THR A 63 2.47 10.20 -10.97
CA THR A 63 1.41 10.71 -11.86
C THR A 63 1.48 10.18 -13.30
N VAL A 64 2.66 9.67 -13.72
CA VAL A 64 2.88 9.04 -15.03
C VAL A 64 3.53 7.67 -14.81
N GLY A 65 2.85 6.62 -15.29
CA GLY A 65 3.25 5.22 -15.08
C GLY A 65 4.26 4.66 -16.08
N ASP A 66 4.77 5.47 -17.01
CA ASP A 66 5.53 5.01 -18.18
C ASP A 66 6.81 4.24 -17.86
N ASP A 67 7.42 4.46 -16.69
CA ASP A 67 8.66 3.80 -16.27
C ASP A 67 8.49 2.88 -15.06
N VAL A 68 7.25 2.73 -14.57
CA VAL A 68 6.94 1.87 -13.41
C VAL A 68 7.11 0.40 -13.79
N ASN A 69 7.85 -0.34 -12.97
CA ASN A 69 8.06 -1.78 -13.10
C ASN A 69 8.67 -2.23 -14.45
N LYS A 70 9.50 -1.38 -15.09
CA LYS A 70 10.19 -1.71 -16.35
C LYS A 70 11.69 -1.95 -16.12
N GLU A 71 12.21 -3.01 -16.69
CA GLU A 71 13.65 -3.34 -16.64
C GLU A 71 14.49 -2.21 -17.26
N GLY A 72 15.60 -1.88 -16.60
CA GLY A 72 16.52 -0.82 -17.04
C GLY A 72 15.96 0.60 -16.96
N ARG A 73 14.78 0.79 -16.36
CA ARG A 73 14.15 2.10 -16.16
C ARG A 73 13.98 2.42 -14.69
N SER A 74 13.83 3.70 -14.39
CA SER A 74 13.57 4.18 -13.03
C SER A 74 12.60 5.35 -13.08
N VAL A 75 11.63 5.34 -12.17
CA VAL A 75 10.73 6.47 -11.98
C VAL A 75 11.55 7.65 -11.48
N ARG A 76 11.47 8.78 -12.18
CA ARG A 76 12.17 10.01 -11.79
C ARG A 76 11.76 10.44 -10.38
N SER A 77 12.73 10.84 -9.57
CA SER A 77 12.50 11.31 -8.20
C SER A 77 11.67 12.59 -8.15
N ASP A 78 11.79 13.46 -9.16
CA ASP A 78 11.09 14.74 -9.28
C ASP A 78 9.75 14.66 -10.02
N LEU A 79 9.33 13.46 -10.44
CA LEU A 79 8.01 13.26 -11.04
C LEU A 79 6.93 13.54 -9.98
N PRO A 80 5.91 14.37 -10.27
CA PRO A 80 4.83 14.66 -9.32
C PRO A 80 4.13 13.38 -8.86
N ARG A 81 3.76 13.34 -7.58
CA ARG A 81 3.02 12.24 -6.95
C ARG A 81 1.53 12.56 -6.85
N THR A 82 0.71 11.53 -6.77
CA THR A 82 -0.74 11.63 -6.61
C THR A 82 -1.24 10.54 -5.68
N GLU A 83 -2.45 10.74 -5.16
CA GLU A 83 -3.16 9.71 -4.42
C GLU A 83 -3.64 8.60 -5.36
N PHE A 84 -3.48 7.37 -4.90
CA PHE A 84 -4.13 6.19 -5.45
C PHE A 84 -4.90 5.49 -4.34
N VAL A 85 -6.22 5.41 -4.50
CA VAL A 85 -7.14 4.90 -3.49
C VAL A 85 -7.61 3.51 -3.92
N HIS A 86 -7.35 2.51 -3.07
CA HIS A 86 -7.87 1.16 -3.20
C HIS A 86 -9.19 0.98 -2.44
#